data_AF-A0A0F9L7X0-F1
#
_entry.id   AF-A0A0F9L7X0-F1
#
_cell.length_a   1.000
_cell.length_b   1.000
_cell.length_c   1.000
_cell.angle_alpha   90.00
_cell.angle_beta   90.00
_cell.angle_gamma   90.00
#
_symmetry.space_group_name_H-M   'P 1'
#
loop_
_entity.id
_entity.type
_entity.pdbx_description
1 polymer ?
#
loop_
_entity_poly.entity_id
_entity_poly.type
_entity_poly.pdbx_seq_one_letter_code
_entity_poly.pdbx_strand_id
1 'polypeptide(L)' 'MVKGKEGFEVIEVPTSTERKIRDIESGEVYDLTESVCKMWNELKEVRRAVVG' A
#
# COMPACT_ATOMS: atom_id res chain seq x y z
N MET A 1 27.13 45.07 7.90
CA MET A 1 26.22 44.20 7.12
C MET A 1 26.77 42.79 7.18
N VAL A 2 26.27 41.97 8.10
CA VAL A 2 26.63 40.54 8.16
C VAL A 2 25.69 39.84 7.18
N LYS A 3 26.21 39.46 6.00
CA LYS A 3 25.48 38.62 5.04
C LYS A 3 25.29 37.26 5.70
N GLY A 4 24.07 36.99 6.18
CA GLY A 4 23.68 35.67 6.64
C GLY A 4 23.87 34.66 5.52
N LYS A 5 24.75 33.69 5.73
CA LYS A 5 24.83 32.51 4.87
C LYS A 5 23.61 31.66 5.22
N GLU A 6 22.57 31.71 4.40
CA GLU A 6 21.52 30.69 4.43
C GLU A 6 22.17 29.39 3.95
N GLY A 7 22.65 28.61 4.92
CA GLY A 7 23.14 27.26 4.68
C GLY A 7 21.95 26.34 4.51
N PHE A 8 21.78 25.79 3.31
CA PHE A 8 20.80 24.73 3.10
C PHE A 8 21.41 23.40 3.53
N GLU A 9 20.71 22.69 4.41
CA GLU A 9 21.04 21.33 4.79
C GLU A 9 20.32 20.36 3.85
N VAL A 10 21.10 19.57 3.11
CA VAL A 10 20.56 18.50 2.27
C VAL A 10 20.41 17.27 3.15
N ILE A 11 19.17 16.87 3.41
CA ILE A 11 18.85 15.63 4.14
C ILE A 11 18.42 14.55 3.16
N GLU A 12 18.98 13.34 3.32
CA GLU A 12 18.54 12.17 2.56
C GLU A 12 17.25 11.62 3.17
N VAL A 13 16.15 11.75 2.42
CA VAL A 13 14.85 11.20 2.82
C VAL A 13 14.69 9.82 2.19
N PRO A 14 14.57 8.75 2.98
CA PRO A 14 14.35 7.40 2.44
C PRO A 14 12.98 7.32 1.79
N THR A 15 12.95 7.17 0.47
CA THR A 15 11.74 6.94 -0.33
C THR A 15 11.36 5.46 -0.32
N SER A 16 11.04 4.93 0.86
CA SER A 16 10.47 3.59 0.95
C SER A 16 9.04 3.62 0.46
N THR A 17 8.80 3.13 -0.75
CA THR A 17 7.44 2.95 -1.28
C THR A 17 6.93 1.59 -0.83
N GLU A 18 5.72 1.56 -0.28
CA GLU A 18 5.08 0.32 0.14
C GLU A 18 4.86 -0.60 -1.07
N ARG A 19 5.13 -1.90 -0.89
CA ARG A 19 4.89 -2.90 -1.95
C ARG A 19 3.39 -3.00 -2.22
N LYS A 20 3.03 -2.97 -3.50
CA LYS A 20 1.66 -3.15 -3.96
C LYS A 20 1.50 -4.50 -4.67
N ILE A 21 0.31 -5.06 -4.59
CA ILE A 21 -0.13 -6.28 -5.25
C ILE A 21 -1.05 -5.87 -6.39
N ARG A 22 -0.83 -6.42 -7.59
CA ARG A 22 -1.69 -6.19 -8.75
C ARG A 22 -2.45 -7.47 -9.05
N ASP A 23 -3.77 -7.38 -9.07
CA ASP A 23 -4.61 -8.45 -9.59
C ASP A 23 -4.44 -8.53 -11.12
N ILE A 24 -4.23 -9.76 -11.60
CA ILE A 24 -3.99 -10.04 -13.01
C ILE A 24 -5.29 -9.94 -13.81
N GLU A 25 -6.43 -10.29 -13.22
CA GLU A 25 -7.72 -10.33 -13.93
C GLU A 25 -8.36 -8.94 -13.99
N SER A 26 -8.52 -8.28 -12.85
CA SER A 26 -9.13 -6.94 -12.81
C SER A 26 -8.15 -5.81 -13.15
N GLY A 27 -6.84 -6.06 -13.03
CA GLY A 27 -5.80 -5.04 -13.17
C GLY A 27 -5.71 -4.06 -12.00
N GLU A 28 -6.57 -4.22 -10.97
CA GLU A 28 -6.58 -3.39 -9.78
C GLU A 28 -5.31 -3.58 -8.94
N VAL A 29 -4.92 -2.53 -8.22
CA VAL A 29 -3.71 -2.48 -7.41
C VAL A 29 -4.09 -2.21 -5.97
N TYR A 30 -3.55 -3.02 -5.07
CA TYR A 30 -3.86 -3.00 -3.64
C TYR A 30 -2.58 -2.97 -2.81
N ASP A 31 -2.68 -2.51 -1.58
CA ASP A 31 -1.72 -2.92 -0.56
C ASP A 31 -1.99 -4.34 -0.05
N LEU A 32 -1.10 -4.82 0.83
CA LEU A 32 -1.22 -6.16 1.40
C LEU A 32 -2.47 -6.31 2.27
N THR A 33 -2.85 -5.28 3.02
CA THR A 33 -3.99 -5.30 3.93
C THR A 33 -5.29 -5.40 3.14
N GLU A 34 -5.43 -4.58 2.10
CA GLU A 34 -6.55 -4.60 1.16
C GLU A 34 -6.69 -5.97 0.48
N SER A 35 -5.57 -6.53 0.01
CA SER A 35 -5.54 -7.85 -0.64
C SER A 35 -6.02 -8.96 0.31
N VAL A 36 -5.53 -8.98 1.55
CA VAL A 36 -5.94 -9.97 2.56
C VAL A 36 -7.42 -9.80 2.93
N CYS A 37 -7.89 -8.57 3.05
CA CYS A 37 -9.30 -8.30 3.34
C CYS A 37 -10.24 -8.81 2.24
N LYS A 38 -9.90 -8.57 0.96
CA LYS A 38 -10.67 -9.11 -0.18
C LYS A 38 -10.74 -10.63 -0.14
N MET A 39 -9.59 -11.29 -0.06
CA MET A 39 -9.51 -12.75 0.00
C MET A 39 -10.34 -13.33 1.17
N TRP A 40 -10.27 -12.71 2.34
CA TRP A 40 -11.04 -13.15 3.51
C TRP A 40 -12.55 -13.04 3.30
N ASN A 41 -13.02 -11.99 2.61
CA ASN A 41 -14.44 -11.83 2.29
C ASN A 41 -14.91 -12.86 1.27
N GLU A 42 -14.12 -13.14 0.24
CA GLU A 42 -14.42 -14.20 -0.74
C GLU A 42 -14.55 -15.57 -0.05
N LEU A 43 -13.63 -15.89 0.87
CA LEU A 43 -13.70 -17.11 1.67
C LEU A 43 -14.96 -17.19 2.54
N LYS A 44 -15.40 -16.06 3.12
CA LYS A 44 -16.65 -16.00 3.88
C LYS A 44 -17.87 -16.29 3.02
N GLU A 45 -17.93 -15.73 1.81
CA GLU A 45 -19.04 -15.95 0.89
C GLU A 45 -19.08 -17.42 0.44
N VAL A 46 -17.94 -18.01 0.10
CA VAL A 46 -17.85 -19.46 -0.21
C VAL A 46 -18.32 -20.29 0.98
N ARG A 47 -17.83 -19.99 2.19
CA ARG A 47 -18.28 -20.70 3.40
C ARG A 47 -19.78 -20.59 3.61
N ARG A 48 -20.36 -19.40 3.38
CA ARG A 48 -21.80 -19.15 3.51
C ARG A 48 -22.61 -19.99 2.51
N ALA A 49 -22.13 -20.11 1.27
CA ALA A 49 -22.79 -20.91 0.24
C ALA A 49 -22.71 -22.42 0.50
N VAL A 50 -21.66 -22.89 1.19
CA VAL A 50 -21.45 -24.33 1.49
C VAL A 50 -22.18 -24.78 2.76
N VAL A 51 -22.24 -23.92 3.78
CA VAL A 51 -22.78 -24.27 5.12
C VAL A 51 -24.19 -23.71 5.34
N GLY A 52 -24.60 -22.71 4.56
CA GLY A 52 -25.91 -22.06 4.64
C GLY A 52 -27.03 -22.79 3.91
#